data_AF-A0A8T1PWR0-F1
#
_entry.id   AF-A0A8T1PWR0-F1
#
_cell.length_a   1.000
_cell.length_b   1.000
_cell.length_c   1.000
_cell.angle_alpha   90.00
_cell.angle_beta   90.00
_cell.angle_gamma   90.00
#
_symmetry.space_group_name_H-M   'P 1'
#
loop_
_entity.id
_entity.type
_entity.pdbx_description
1 polymer ?
#
loop_
_entity_poly.entity_id
_entity_poly.type
_entity_poly.pdbx_seq_one_letter_code
_entity_poly.pdbx_strand_id
1 'polypeptide(L)'
;MACLATGAMILLSFMSAVGVCFGTVYKVGDSKGWTNETNVDYKVWSSNSTFFVGDTFFFQYDYKSNDVMEVSREDFESCNVRSPLNLYTSGRDSITMWKPGHYYYVCSFPGHCQAGQKVDIRVLIQPLNPTPSPGPSPLNPPTSSPSPSPSSTLPSTPSYQPTHPPSPSPSTSIPATPEVQSPHFSMPGADQAPAPSKNTAPKSFLPSKGLLSLHLMMAVGFLAYH
;
A
#
# COMPACT_ATOMS: atom_id res chain seq x y z
N MET A 1 31.09 32.56 23.25
CA MET A 1 29.62 32.46 23.09
C MET A 1 29.17 32.52 21.63
N ALA A 2 29.71 33.40 20.79
CA ALA A 2 29.32 33.51 19.37
C ALA A 2 29.60 32.24 18.52
N CYS A 3 30.76 31.58 18.66
CA CYS A 3 31.07 30.36 17.88
C CYS A 3 30.18 29.14 18.19
N LEU A 4 29.67 29.05 19.42
CA LEU A 4 28.77 27.95 19.81
C LEU A 4 27.38 28.13 19.18
N ALA A 5 26.93 29.39 19.04
CA ALA A 5 25.66 29.73 18.40
C ALA A 5 25.68 29.46 16.89
N THR A 6 26.78 29.76 16.18
CA THR A 6 26.88 29.49 14.74
C THR A 6 26.91 28.00 14.42
N GLY A 7 27.61 27.19 15.23
CA GLY A 7 27.65 25.73 15.07
C GLY A 7 26.28 25.08 15.28
N ALA A 8 25.53 25.52 16.30
CA ALA A 8 24.18 25.04 16.56
C ALA A 8 23.20 25.38 15.42
N MET A 9 23.30 26.58 14.84
CA MET A 9 22.44 27.01 13.72
C MET A 9 22.73 26.23 12.42
N ILE A 10 23.99 25.89 12.14
CA ILE A 10 24.35 25.07 10.97
C ILE A 10 23.81 23.64 11.14
N LEU A 11 23.95 23.05 12.31
CA LEU A 11 23.46 21.70 12.62
C LEU A 11 21.92 21.62 12.52
N LEU A 12 21.21 22.63 13.04
CA LEU A 12 19.75 22.72 12.94
C LEU A 12 19.28 22.89 11.48
N SER A 13 20.01 23.65 10.66
CA SER A 13 19.69 23.80 9.23
C SER A 13 19.86 22.49 8.46
N PHE A 14 20.89 21.70 8.78
CA PHE A 14 21.17 20.42 8.13
C PHE A 14 20.14 19.35 8.51
N MET A 15 19.65 19.35 9.75
CA MET A 15 18.57 18.45 10.19
C MET A 15 17.22 18.81 9.57
N SER A 16 16.95 20.10 9.31
CA SER A 16 15.71 20.51 8.60
C SER A 16 15.67 20.08 7.13
N ALA A 17 16.84 19.86 6.51
CA ALA A 17 16.95 19.43 5.12
C ALA A 17 16.69 17.92 4.93
N VAL A 18 16.74 17.13 6.00
CA VAL A 18 16.40 15.70 5.96
C VAL A 18 14.91 15.56 6.29
N GLY A 19 14.07 15.67 5.26
CA GLY A 19 12.63 15.43 5.39
C GLY A 19 12.39 14.02 5.94
N VAL A 20 11.91 13.93 7.18
CA VAL A 20 11.46 12.67 7.78
C VAL A 20 10.16 12.28 7.05
N CYS A 21 10.24 11.26 6.20
CA CYS A 21 9.05 10.67 5.59
C CYS A 21 8.37 9.79 6.64
N PHE A 22 7.23 10.22 7.19
CA PHE A 22 6.42 9.39 8.07
C PHE A 22 5.62 8.40 7.22
N GLY A 23 5.92 7.12 7.33
CA GLY A 23 5.12 6.04 6.76
C GLY A 23 3.99 5.61 7.68
N THR A 24 2.90 5.13 7.09
CA THR A 24 1.78 4.51 7.79
C THR A 24 2.04 3.01 7.99
N VAL A 25 1.61 2.46 9.12
CA VAL A 25 1.66 1.02 9.37
C VAL A 25 0.30 0.40 9.05
N TYR A 26 0.28 -0.54 8.11
CA TYR A 26 -0.91 -1.29 7.72
C TYR A 26 -0.83 -2.71 8.24
N LYS A 27 -1.79 -3.12 9.05
CA LYS A 27 -1.91 -4.52 9.47
C LYS A 27 -2.60 -5.30 8.35
N VAL A 28 -1.88 -6.26 7.75
CA VAL A 28 -2.41 -7.05 6.65
C VAL A 28 -3.56 -7.93 7.13
N GLY A 29 -4.73 -7.81 6.50
CA GLY A 29 -5.96 -8.47 6.93
C GLY A 29 -6.60 -7.87 8.19
N ASP A 30 -6.23 -6.64 8.57
CA ASP A 30 -6.81 -5.87 9.67
C ASP A 30 -6.87 -6.65 11.00
N SER A 31 -8.05 -6.77 11.61
CA SER A 31 -8.24 -7.50 12.86
C SER A 31 -7.97 -8.99 12.72
N LYS A 32 -8.19 -9.56 11.53
CA LYS A 32 -7.99 -11.00 11.23
C LYS A 32 -6.53 -11.35 11.05
N GLY A 33 -5.70 -10.41 10.62
CA GLY A 33 -4.28 -10.65 10.39
C GLY A 33 -4.03 -11.51 9.15
N TRP A 34 -2.86 -12.13 9.10
CA TRP A 34 -2.44 -13.01 8.02
C TRP A 34 -2.80 -14.46 8.34
N THR A 35 -3.85 -14.96 7.72
CA THR A 35 -4.44 -16.28 7.97
C THR A 35 -4.97 -16.94 6.69
N ASN A 36 -5.01 -18.27 6.71
CA ASN A 36 -5.68 -19.12 5.72
C ASN A 36 -7.15 -19.43 6.11
N GLU A 37 -7.65 -18.81 7.18
CA GLU A 37 -9.06 -18.96 7.57
C GLU A 37 -9.97 -18.38 6.48
N THR A 38 -11.12 -19.03 6.28
CA THR A 38 -12.21 -18.45 5.48
C THR A 38 -12.60 -17.10 6.06
N ASN A 39 -12.90 -16.12 5.20
CA ASN A 39 -13.35 -14.74 5.52
C ASN A 39 -12.28 -13.63 5.54
N VAL A 40 -11.13 -13.82 4.88
CA VAL A 40 -10.23 -12.70 4.54
C VAL A 40 -10.04 -12.66 3.03
N ASP A 41 -10.51 -11.60 2.39
CA ASP A 41 -10.19 -11.31 0.99
C ASP A 41 -9.09 -10.24 0.95
N TYR A 42 -7.85 -10.71 0.76
CA TYR A 42 -6.69 -9.81 0.73
C TYR A 42 -6.65 -8.88 -0.48
N LYS A 43 -7.36 -9.23 -1.56
CA LYS A 43 -7.51 -8.35 -2.73
C LYS A 43 -8.42 -7.18 -2.39
N VAL A 44 -9.52 -7.44 -1.69
CA VAL A 44 -10.39 -6.37 -1.18
C VAL A 44 -9.64 -5.52 -0.14
N TRP A 45 -8.94 -6.17 0.79
CA TRP A 45 -8.12 -5.47 1.80
C TRP A 45 -7.11 -4.52 1.15
N SER A 46 -6.33 -4.99 0.18
CA SER A 46 -5.32 -4.14 -0.46
C SER A 46 -5.94 -3.03 -1.33
N SER A 47 -7.14 -3.23 -1.87
CA SER A 47 -7.87 -2.21 -2.64
C SER A 47 -8.51 -1.11 -1.80
N ASN A 48 -8.70 -1.33 -0.49
CA ASN A 48 -9.33 -0.36 0.41
C ASN A 48 -8.39 0.78 0.84
N SER A 49 -7.12 0.75 0.46
CA SER A 49 -6.12 1.74 0.83
C SER A 49 -5.21 2.08 -0.35
N THR A 50 -4.56 3.24 -0.26
CA THR A 50 -3.47 3.61 -1.17
C THR A 50 -2.18 3.63 -0.39
N PHE A 51 -1.20 2.87 -0.86
CA PHE A 51 0.09 2.71 -0.18
C PHE A 51 1.17 3.55 -0.84
N PHE A 52 2.05 4.11 -0.02
CA PHE A 52 3.13 4.99 -0.45
C PHE A 52 4.50 4.48 0.02
N VAL A 53 5.55 4.91 -0.67
CA VAL A 53 6.93 4.71 -0.22
C VAL A 53 7.08 5.28 1.19
N GLY A 54 7.67 4.48 2.09
CA GLY A 54 7.80 4.75 3.51
C GLY A 54 6.83 3.94 4.36
N ASP A 55 5.69 3.48 3.81
CA ASP A 55 4.71 2.67 4.54
C ASP A 55 5.27 1.30 4.96
N THR A 56 4.72 0.76 6.04
CA THR A 56 5.08 -0.54 6.61
C THR A 56 3.90 -1.50 6.60
N PHE A 57 4.10 -2.71 6.09
CA PHE A 57 3.14 -3.80 6.18
C PHE A 57 3.47 -4.70 7.35
N PHE A 58 2.54 -4.78 8.29
CA PHE A 58 2.65 -5.62 9.47
C PHE A 58 1.86 -6.91 9.28
N PHE A 59 2.57 -8.01 9.15
CA PHE A 59 2.02 -9.35 9.07
C PHE A 59 2.02 -9.98 10.46
N GLN A 60 0.84 -10.28 10.98
CA GLN A 60 0.64 -10.96 12.25
C GLN A 60 -0.06 -12.30 12.02
N TYR A 61 0.54 -13.39 12.46
CA TYR A 61 0.09 -14.75 12.19
C TYR A 61 0.65 -15.78 13.19
N ASP A 62 0.08 -16.98 13.22
CA ASP A 62 0.69 -18.12 13.90
C ASP A 62 1.84 -18.68 13.06
N TYR A 63 3.08 -18.44 13.51
CA TYR A 63 4.31 -18.83 12.81
C TYR A 63 4.49 -20.35 12.67
N LYS A 64 3.71 -21.16 13.40
CA LYS A 64 3.76 -22.63 13.29
C LYS A 64 3.01 -23.15 12.07
N SER A 65 2.05 -22.38 11.57
CA SER A 65 1.11 -22.79 10.52
C SER A 65 1.09 -21.83 9.34
N ASN A 66 1.82 -20.71 9.41
CA ASN A 66 1.88 -19.73 8.35
C ASN A 66 3.29 -19.11 8.27
N ASP A 67 3.57 -18.50 7.14
CA ASP A 67 4.73 -17.67 6.87
C ASP A 67 4.35 -16.54 5.90
N VAL A 68 5.29 -15.66 5.60
CA VAL A 68 5.14 -14.65 4.55
C VAL A 68 6.31 -14.79 3.60
N MET A 69 6.01 -15.08 2.34
CA MET A 69 6.99 -15.25 1.29
C MET A 69 6.76 -14.19 0.21
N GLU A 70 7.78 -13.38 -0.07
CA GLU A 70 7.77 -12.48 -1.22
C GLU A 70 8.16 -13.25 -2.47
N VAL A 71 7.42 -13.07 -3.56
CA VAL A 71 7.60 -13.82 -4.80
C VAL A 71 7.50 -12.91 -6.03
N SER A 72 7.89 -13.44 -7.19
CA SER A 72 7.62 -12.79 -8.48
C SER A 72 6.12 -12.71 -8.78
N ARG A 73 5.73 -11.90 -9.75
CA ARG A 73 4.33 -11.83 -10.19
C ARG A 73 3.85 -13.19 -10.72
N GLU A 74 4.68 -13.85 -11.51
CA GLU A 74 4.38 -15.13 -12.14
C GLU A 74 4.19 -16.23 -11.08
N ASP A 75 5.07 -16.22 -10.07
CA ASP A 75 4.99 -17.14 -8.94
C ASP A 75 3.79 -16.84 -8.03
N PHE A 76 3.45 -15.58 -7.85
CA PHE A 76 2.23 -15.17 -7.16
C PHE A 76 1.00 -15.71 -7.86
N GLU A 77 0.85 -15.45 -9.17
CA GLU A 77 -0.30 -15.88 -9.97
C GLU A 77 -0.47 -17.40 -9.96
N SER A 78 0.63 -18.15 -10.04
CA SER A 78 0.63 -19.62 -10.05
C SER A 78 0.72 -20.29 -8.67
N CYS A 79 0.89 -19.51 -7.59
CA CYS A 79 1.22 -20.01 -6.25
C CYS A 79 2.46 -20.92 -6.22
N ASN A 80 3.48 -20.57 -7.00
CA ASN A 80 4.76 -21.27 -7.00
C ASN A 80 5.67 -20.75 -5.88
N VAL A 81 5.94 -21.59 -4.89
CA VAL A 81 6.67 -21.20 -3.67
C VAL A 81 8.12 -21.69 -3.65
N ARG A 82 8.65 -22.08 -4.82
CA ARG A 82 9.99 -22.69 -4.95
C ARG A 82 11.14 -21.69 -4.96
N SER A 83 10.89 -20.44 -5.32
CA SER A 83 11.93 -19.43 -5.54
C SER A 83 11.57 -18.12 -4.84
N PRO A 84 11.66 -18.08 -3.49
CA PRO A 84 11.35 -16.87 -2.74
C PRO A 84 12.33 -15.75 -3.08
N LEU A 85 11.81 -14.52 -3.20
CA LEU A 85 12.62 -13.30 -3.16
C LEU A 85 13.03 -12.98 -1.72
N ASN A 86 12.08 -13.13 -0.78
CA ASN A 86 12.27 -13.01 0.65
C ASN A 86 11.36 -14.00 1.40
N LEU A 87 11.76 -14.38 2.62
CA LEU A 87 10.98 -15.25 3.50
C LEU A 87 11.00 -14.72 4.93
N TYR A 88 9.83 -14.61 5.53
CA TYR A 88 9.61 -14.13 6.89
C TYR A 88 8.82 -15.17 7.69
N THR A 89 9.27 -15.44 8.92
CA THR A 89 8.79 -16.57 9.73
C THR A 89 8.64 -16.23 11.22
N SER A 90 8.65 -14.95 11.59
CA SER A 90 8.59 -14.58 13.02
C SER A 90 7.16 -14.60 13.59
N GLY A 91 6.14 -14.51 12.71
CA GLY A 91 4.74 -14.37 13.12
C GLY A 91 4.32 -12.94 13.43
N ARG A 92 5.26 -11.99 13.39
CA ARG A 92 5.06 -10.55 13.66
C ARG A 92 6.02 -9.71 12.80
N ASP A 93 5.97 -9.91 11.50
CA ASP A 93 6.91 -9.34 10.54
C ASP A 93 6.48 -7.95 10.10
N SER A 94 7.41 -6.99 10.10
CA SER A 94 7.18 -5.61 9.66
C SER A 94 8.05 -5.33 8.44
N ILE A 95 7.41 -5.02 7.31
CA ILE A 95 8.10 -4.83 6.02
C ILE A 95 7.85 -3.41 5.52
N THR A 96 8.89 -2.57 5.55
CA THR A 96 8.82 -1.18 5.06
C THR A 96 9.15 -1.09 3.57
N MET A 97 8.32 -0.35 2.82
CA MET A 97 8.48 -0.18 1.38
C MET A 97 9.33 1.03 1.06
N TRP A 98 10.51 0.78 0.52
CA TRP A 98 11.46 1.85 0.18
C TRP A 98 11.43 2.26 -1.29
N LYS A 99 10.66 1.55 -2.13
CA LYS A 99 10.54 1.81 -3.56
C LYS A 99 9.08 1.67 -4.00
N PRO A 100 8.66 2.43 -5.02
CA PRO A 100 7.37 2.20 -5.64
C PRO A 100 7.38 0.89 -6.44
N GLY A 101 6.22 0.28 -6.60
CA GLY A 101 6.07 -0.96 -7.36
C GLY A 101 4.99 -1.88 -6.83
N HIS A 102 4.88 -3.04 -7.44
CA HIS A 102 4.08 -4.14 -6.93
C HIS A 102 4.94 -5.07 -6.09
N TYR A 103 4.41 -5.47 -4.95
CA TYR A 103 5.00 -6.44 -4.04
C TYR A 103 4.00 -7.55 -3.82
N TYR A 104 4.43 -8.78 -4.08
CA TYR A 104 3.57 -9.95 -4.05
C TYR A 104 3.98 -10.85 -2.89
N TYR A 105 3.05 -11.07 -1.97
CA TYR A 105 3.27 -11.93 -0.81
C TYR A 105 2.31 -13.11 -0.83
N VAL A 106 2.81 -14.29 -0.48
CA VAL A 106 2.04 -15.54 -0.37
C VAL A 106 2.42 -16.27 0.92
N CYS A 107 1.53 -17.14 1.40
CA CYS A 107 1.93 -18.15 2.37
C CYS A 107 2.39 -19.41 1.63
N SER A 108 3.54 -19.95 2.02
CA SER A 108 4.18 -21.09 1.38
C SER A 108 3.71 -22.44 1.90
N PHE A 109 2.96 -22.45 3.00
CA PHE A 109 2.39 -23.67 3.56
C PHE A 109 1.46 -24.34 2.52
N PRO A 110 1.50 -25.68 2.40
CA PRO A 110 0.76 -26.40 1.37
C PRO A 110 -0.72 -26.04 1.31
N GLY A 111 -1.17 -25.56 0.14
CA GLY A 111 -2.57 -25.21 -0.11
C GLY A 111 -3.00 -23.81 0.33
N HIS A 112 -2.20 -23.09 1.11
CA HIS A 112 -2.59 -21.79 1.68
C HIS A 112 -2.71 -20.70 0.62
N CYS A 113 -1.71 -20.57 -0.25
CA CYS A 113 -1.77 -19.60 -1.36
C CYS A 113 -2.96 -19.88 -2.29
N GLN A 114 -3.21 -21.16 -2.61
CA GLN A 114 -4.31 -21.60 -3.47
C GLN A 114 -5.68 -21.31 -2.85
N ALA A 115 -5.78 -21.40 -1.53
CA ALA A 115 -6.97 -21.05 -0.76
C ALA A 115 -7.16 -19.53 -0.59
N GLY A 116 -6.24 -18.71 -1.09
CA GLY A 116 -6.37 -17.26 -1.14
C GLY A 116 -5.49 -16.50 -0.15
N GLN A 117 -4.62 -17.15 0.61
CA GLN A 117 -3.65 -16.48 1.48
C GLN A 117 -2.47 -15.90 0.67
N LYS A 118 -2.79 -14.85 -0.09
CA LYS A 118 -1.89 -14.13 -0.99
C LYS A 118 -2.35 -12.68 -1.13
N VAL A 119 -1.43 -11.73 -1.20
CA VAL A 119 -1.74 -10.30 -1.38
C VAL A 119 -0.82 -9.64 -2.41
N ASP A 120 -1.42 -8.84 -3.29
CA ASP A 120 -0.73 -7.88 -4.17
C ASP A 120 -0.85 -6.49 -3.55
N ILE A 121 0.30 -5.87 -3.31
CA ILE A 121 0.43 -4.56 -2.72
C ILE A 121 1.09 -3.62 -3.74
N ARG A 122 0.33 -2.61 -4.17
CA ARG A 122 0.81 -1.57 -5.05
C ARG A 122 1.24 -0.33 -4.27
N VAL A 123 2.53 -0.03 -4.29
CA VAL A 123 3.16 1.11 -3.62
C VAL A 123 3.43 2.23 -4.62
N LEU A 124 3.00 3.44 -4.29
CA LEU A 124 3.17 4.64 -5.11
C LEU A 124 4.21 5.58 -4.50
N ILE A 125 4.73 6.51 -5.30
CA ILE A 125 5.46 7.67 -4.77
C ILE A 125 4.42 8.64 -4.22
N GLN A 126 4.63 9.13 -2.99
CA GLN A 126 3.75 10.15 -2.44
C GLN A 126 3.88 11.43 -3.27
N PRO A 127 2.77 12.00 -3.78
CA PRO A 127 2.84 13.28 -4.46
C PRO A 127 3.34 14.33 -3.48
N LEU A 128 4.39 15.05 -3.86
CA LEU A 128 4.79 16.27 -3.16
C LEU A 128 3.59 17.21 -3.23
N ASN A 129 2.96 17.50 -2.09
CA ASN A 129 1.96 18.55 -2.04
C ASN A 129 2.61 19.82 -2.62
N PRO A 130 2.06 20.47 -3.66
CA PRO A 130 2.59 21.74 -4.11
C PRO A 130 2.48 22.72 -2.93
N THR A 131 3.60 23.36 -2.59
CA THR A 131 3.65 24.50 -1.68
C THR A 131 2.52 25.46 -2.07
N PRO A 132 1.71 25.98 -1.12
CA PRO A 132 0.73 27.00 -1.47
C PRO A 132 1.46 28.13 -2.20
N SER A 133 1.09 28.35 -3.47
CA SER A 133 1.57 29.49 -4.24
C SER A 133 1.26 30.76 -3.44
N PRO A 134 2.18 31.74 -3.36
CA PRO A 134 1.87 33.02 -2.72
C PRO A 134 0.59 33.57 -3.34
N GLY A 135 -0.46 33.71 -2.53
CA GLY A 135 -1.74 34.25 -3.00
C GLY A 135 -1.53 35.63 -3.63
N PRO A 136 -2.32 36.01 -4.64
CA PRO A 136 -2.23 37.34 -5.23
C PRO A 136 -2.45 38.40 -4.15
N SER A 137 -1.54 39.38 -4.09
CA SER A 137 -1.66 40.57 -3.24
C SER A 137 -3.03 41.24 -3.43
N PRO A 138 -3.63 41.80 -2.37
CA PRO A 138 -4.93 42.44 -2.48
C PRO A 138 -4.85 43.65 -3.43
N LEU A 139 -5.61 43.60 -4.52
CA LEU A 139 -5.89 44.76 -5.37
C LEU A 139 -6.83 45.70 -4.61
N ASN A 140 -6.44 46.98 -4.56
CA ASN A 140 -7.20 48.09 -3.99
C ASN A 140 -8.66 48.13 -4.50
N PRO A 141 -9.61 48.65 -3.71
CA PRO A 141 -11.02 48.71 -4.09
C PRO A 141 -11.26 49.67 -5.26
N PRO A 142 -12.19 49.36 -6.18
CA PRO A 142 -12.59 50.30 -7.22
C PRO A 142 -13.39 51.46 -6.61
N THR A 143 -13.01 52.67 -6.98
CA THR A 143 -13.72 53.90 -6.65
C THR A 143 -15.08 53.90 -7.34
N SER A 144 -16.12 54.19 -6.57
CA SER A 144 -17.50 54.32 -7.00
C SER A 144 -17.67 55.45 -8.02
N SER A 145 -18.37 55.17 -9.12
CA SER A 145 -18.99 56.20 -9.95
C SER A 145 -20.43 55.79 -10.28
N PRO A 146 -21.39 56.73 -10.28
CA PRO A 146 -22.81 56.42 -10.23
C PRO A 146 -23.39 56.05 -11.60
N SER A 147 -24.35 55.12 -11.56
CA SER A 147 -25.22 54.74 -12.67
C SER A 147 -26.20 55.87 -13.03
N PRO A 148 -26.63 55.92 -14.29
CA PRO A 148 -28.05 56.11 -14.56
C PRO A 148 -28.65 54.97 -15.39
N SER A 149 -29.93 54.74 -15.09
CA SER A 149 -30.81 53.65 -15.48
C SER A 149 -31.08 53.48 -16.99
N PRO A 150 -31.55 52.29 -17.42
CA PRO A 150 -32.02 52.02 -18.77
C PRO A 150 -33.52 52.36 -18.92
N SER A 151 -33.97 52.70 -20.12
CA SER A 151 -35.40 52.70 -20.45
C SER A 151 -35.65 52.08 -21.82
N SER A 152 -36.37 50.96 -21.74
CA SER A 152 -37.45 50.46 -22.61
C SER A 152 -37.22 50.32 -24.12
N THR A 153 -37.22 49.07 -24.61
CA THR A 153 -38.28 48.58 -25.52
C THR A 153 -38.24 47.03 -25.68
N LEU A 154 -39.37 46.38 -25.38
CA LEU A 154 -39.81 45.07 -25.93
C LEU A 154 -40.37 45.30 -27.37
N PRO A 155 -40.82 44.29 -28.18
CA PRO A 155 -41.15 42.87 -27.91
C PRO A 155 -40.53 41.87 -28.95
N SER A 156 -40.54 40.53 -28.83
CA SER A 156 -41.70 39.63 -28.98
C SER A 156 -41.25 38.15 -28.84
N THR A 157 -42.10 37.32 -28.22
CA THR A 157 -42.15 35.83 -28.18
C THR A 157 -42.47 35.23 -29.57
N PRO A 158 -42.36 33.90 -29.86
CA PRO A 158 -42.90 32.74 -29.09
C PRO A 158 -41.90 31.57 -28.87
N SER A 159 -41.87 30.93 -27.71
CA SER A 159 -42.63 29.73 -27.34
C SER A 159 -42.49 28.54 -28.29
N TYR A 160 -41.74 27.51 -27.88
CA TYR A 160 -42.06 26.08 -28.07
C TYR A 160 -41.30 25.23 -27.03
N GLN A 161 -42.00 24.89 -25.95
CA GLN A 161 -41.96 23.56 -25.31
C GLN A 161 -43.11 22.78 -25.98
N PRO A 162 -43.17 21.43 -26.10
CA PRO A 162 -42.78 20.53 -25.02
C PRO A 162 -42.43 19.04 -25.33
N THR A 163 -41.93 18.40 -24.27
CA THR A 163 -42.29 17.05 -23.76
C THR A 163 -41.78 15.72 -24.34
N HIS A 164 -41.04 14.99 -23.47
CA HIS A 164 -41.16 13.53 -23.09
C HIS A 164 -40.75 12.44 -24.12
N PRO A 165 -40.52 11.15 -23.74
CA PRO A 165 -40.55 10.49 -22.41
C PRO A 165 -39.31 9.60 -22.08
N PRO A 166 -39.22 9.00 -20.87
CA PRO A 166 -38.35 7.85 -20.57
C PRO A 166 -39.13 6.52 -20.67
N SER A 167 -38.53 5.46 -21.22
CA SER A 167 -38.85 4.03 -20.99
C SER A 167 -38.22 3.11 -22.05
N PRO A 168 -38.19 1.78 -21.88
CA PRO A 168 -37.98 1.00 -20.66
C PRO A 168 -36.92 -0.11 -20.86
N SER A 169 -36.42 -0.70 -19.77
CA SER A 169 -35.80 -2.02 -19.79
C SER A 169 -36.84 -3.11 -20.13
N PRO A 170 -36.43 -4.20 -20.80
CA PRO A 170 -37.04 -5.49 -20.60
C PRO A 170 -36.03 -6.51 -20.05
N SER A 171 -36.51 -7.24 -19.06
CA SER A 171 -35.93 -8.43 -18.46
C SER A 171 -35.89 -9.63 -19.42
N THR A 172 -35.14 -10.64 -18.98
CA THR A 172 -35.36 -12.10 -19.21
C THR A 172 -34.75 -12.71 -20.46
N SER A 173 -33.73 -13.56 -20.27
CA SER A 173 -33.84 -14.99 -20.60
C SER A 173 -32.61 -15.77 -20.12
N ILE A 174 -32.84 -16.63 -19.13
CA ILE A 174 -32.04 -17.82 -18.82
C ILE A 174 -32.08 -18.76 -20.04
N PRO A 175 -30.98 -19.45 -20.35
CA PRO A 175 -31.11 -20.87 -20.66
C PRO A 175 -30.15 -21.74 -19.83
N ALA A 176 -30.77 -22.73 -19.22
CA ALA A 176 -30.35 -24.11 -18.96
C ALA A 176 -28.85 -24.48 -18.97
N THR A 177 -28.42 -24.96 -17.80
CA THR A 177 -27.46 -26.03 -17.56
C THR A 177 -27.62 -27.24 -18.49
N PRO A 178 -26.50 -27.91 -18.81
CA PRO A 178 -26.39 -29.35 -18.61
C PRO A 178 -25.21 -29.62 -17.65
N GLU A 179 -25.46 -30.10 -16.45
CA GLU A 179 -25.40 -31.54 -16.09
C GLU A 179 -24.07 -32.22 -16.45
N VAL A 180 -23.19 -32.21 -15.44
CA VAL A 180 -22.41 -33.35 -14.91
C VAL A 180 -21.74 -34.28 -15.93
N GLN A 181 -20.40 -34.20 -15.98
CA GLN A 181 -19.59 -35.41 -16.10
C GLN A 181 -18.42 -35.36 -15.12
N SER A 182 -18.57 -36.13 -14.05
CA SER A 182 -17.55 -36.37 -13.02
C SER A 182 -16.45 -37.27 -13.59
N PRO A 183 -15.17 -36.86 -13.62
CA PRO A 183 -14.08 -37.80 -13.86
C PRO A 183 -13.76 -38.54 -12.56
N HIS A 184 -13.79 -39.86 -12.67
CA HIS A 184 -13.39 -40.85 -11.68
C HIS A 184 -11.97 -40.56 -11.15
N PHE A 185 -11.85 -40.33 -9.84
CA PHE A 185 -10.59 -40.16 -9.13
C PHE A 185 -9.84 -41.51 -9.11
N SER A 186 -8.78 -41.62 -9.92
CA SER A 186 -7.78 -42.67 -9.79
C SER A 186 -6.62 -42.14 -8.96
N MET A 187 -6.50 -42.63 -7.72
CA MET A 187 -5.36 -42.40 -6.84
C MET A 187 -4.18 -43.29 -7.27
N PRO A 188 -2.98 -42.75 -7.53
CA PRO A 188 -1.75 -43.53 -7.51
C PRO A 188 -1.01 -43.33 -6.18
N GLY A 189 -0.70 -44.46 -5.54
CA GLY A 189 0.59 -44.75 -4.91
C GLY A 189 1.17 -43.77 -3.91
N ALA A 190 1.15 -44.15 -2.64
CA ALA A 190 2.06 -43.63 -1.63
C ALA A 190 3.50 -44.12 -1.94
N ASP A 191 4.29 -43.29 -2.60
CA ASP A 191 5.73 -43.50 -2.75
C ASP A 191 6.54 -42.40 -2.06
N GLN A 192 7.42 -42.89 -1.18
CA GLN A 192 8.64 -42.29 -0.61
C GLN A 192 8.67 -40.78 -0.32
N ALA A 193 8.54 -40.45 0.97
CA ALA A 193 9.10 -39.23 1.54
C ALA A 193 10.63 -39.18 1.35
N PRO A 194 11.21 -38.09 0.80
CA PRO A 194 12.65 -37.86 0.86
C PRO A 194 13.09 -37.54 2.30
N ALA A 195 14.22 -38.12 2.71
CA ALA A 195 14.86 -37.92 3.99
C ALA A 195 15.16 -36.43 4.29
N PRO A 196 15.18 -36.01 5.58
CA PRO A 196 15.49 -34.64 5.96
C PRO A 196 16.92 -34.26 5.54
N SER A 197 17.03 -33.27 4.66
CA SER A 197 18.30 -32.65 4.30
C SER A 197 18.89 -31.93 5.50
N LYS A 198 20.17 -32.18 5.75
CA LYS A 198 20.93 -31.70 6.90
C LYS A 198 20.98 -30.17 6.91
N ASN A 199 20.56 -29.62 8.04
CA ASN A 199 20.67 -28.23 8.47
C ASN A 199 21.99 -27.59 8.01
N THR A 200 21.90 -26.63 7.09
CA THR A 200 22.91 -25.59 6.94
C THR A 200 22.37 -24.34 7.61
N ALA A 201 23.03 -23.93 8.69
CA ALA A 201 22.68 -22.75 9.47
C ALA A 201 22.55 -21.50 8.57
N PRO A 202 21.51 -20.67 8.73
CA PRO A 202 21.47 -19.37 8.07
C PRO A 202 22.62 -18.53 8.61
N LYS A 203 23.50 -18.11 7.70
CA LYS A 203 24.52 -17.11 7.98
C LYS A 203 23.82 -15.86 8.48
N SER A 204 24.17 -15.45 9.69
CA SER A 204 23.73 -14.22 10.31
C SER A 204 24.02 -13.03 9.38
N PHE A 205 22.96 -12.55 8.73
CA PHE A 205 22.99 -11.23 8.12
C PHE A 205 23.00 -10.21 9.24
N LEU A 206 24.20 -9.72 9.54
CA LEU A 206 24.40 -8.54 10.37
C LEU A 206 23.61 -7.38 9.74
N PRO A 207 22.73 -6.69 10.48
CA PRO A 207 22.20 -5.43 9.99
C PRO A 207 23.37 -4.47 9.78
N SER A 208 23.39 -3.83 8.61
CA SER A 208 24.31 -2.75 8.28
C SER A 208 24.40 -1.77 9.45
N LYS A 209 25.53 -1.80 10.17
CA LYS A 209 25.83 -0.91 11.31
C LYS A 209 26.09 0.54 10.86
N GLY A 210 25.88 0.88 9.59
CA GLY A 210 26.24 2.19 9.03
C GLY A 210 25.32 3.33 9.45
N LEU A 211 24.04 3.09 9.71
CA LEU A 211 23.08 4.19 9.92
C LEU A 211 22.68 4.42 11.39
N LEU A 212 22.72 3.35 12.21
CA LEU A 212 22.56 3.44 13.66
C LEU A 212 23.80 4.07 14.34
N SER A 213 25.01 3.88 13.78
CA SER A 213 26.22 4.49 14.35
C SER A 213 26.24 6.01 14.19
N LEU A 214 25.62 6.57 13.13
CA LEU A 214 25.56 8.03 12.98
C LEU A 214 24.55 8.65 13.95
N HIS A 215 23.40 8.00 14.14
CA HIS A 215 22.41 8.46 15.13
C HIS A 215 22.91 8.30 16.57
N LEU A 216 23.61 7.20 16.89
CA LEU A 216 24.16 7.01 18.22
C LEU A 216 25.31 7.99 18.48
N MET A 217 26.22 8.23 17.53
CA MET A 217 27.31 9.20 17.72
C MET A 217 26.83 10.64 17.88
N MET A 218 25.71 11.02 17.25
CA MET A 218 25.08 12.32 17.49
C MET A 218 24.40 12.40 18.88
N ALA A 219 23.83 11.29 19.38
CA ALA A 219 23.24 11.22 20.71
C ALA A 219 24.28 11.22 21.84
N VAL A 220 25.43 10.53 21.67
CA VAL A 220 26.50 10.55 22.69
C VAL A 220 27.25 11.88 22.70
N GLY A 221 27.36 12.55 21.55
CA GLY A 221 27.93 13.91 21.47
C GLY A 221 27.13 14.96 22.25
N PHE A 222 25.80 14.79 22.35
CA PHE A 222 24.91 15.68 23.11
C PHE A 222 24.99 15.48 24.63
N LEU A 223 25.35 14.27 25.09
CA LEU A 223 25.50 13.97 26.52
C LEU A 223 26.90 14.28 27.08
N ALA A 224 27.91 14.46 26.22
CA ALA A 224 29.27 14.80 26.65
C ALA A 224 29.54 16.32 26.76
N TYR A 225 28.55 17.17 26.44
CA TYR A 225 28.65 18.64 26.47
C TYR A 225 27.74 19.32 27.51
N HIS A 226 27.15 18.54 28.42
CA HIS A 226 26.51 18.99 29.65
C HIS A 226 27.25 18.40 30.85
#